data_AF-A0A3B9LG28-F1
#
_entry.id   AF-A0A3B9LG28-F1
#
_cell.length_a   1.000
_cell.length_b   1.000
_cell.length_c   1.000
_cell.angle_alpha   90.00
_cell.angle_beta   90.00
_cell.angle_gamma   90.00
#
_symmetry.space_group_name_H-M   'P 1'
#
loop_
_entity.id
_entity.type
_entity.pdbx_description
1 polymer ?
#
loop_
_entity_poly.entity_id
_entity_poly.type
_entity_poly.pdbx_seq_one_letter_code
_entity_poly.pdbx_strand_id
1 'polypeptide(L)'
;MPLGQFLFEYLYRRGVRHSFGIPGDFALPTFAWLEKSKIQSVTMTHEPSAGFAADAYSRVNGIGLVCVTYCVGGLNVLNAIAGAYAEKS
;
A
#
# COMPACT_ATOMS: atom_id res chain seq x y z
N MET A 1 -1.18 -8.13 -20.73
CA MET A 1 -1.27 -8.30 -19.26
C MET A 1 -2.07 -7.13 -18.69
N PRO A 2 -3.11 -7.37 -17.87
CA PRO A 2 -3.87 -6.31 -17.19
C PRO A 2 -2.98 -5.45 -16.28
N LEU A 3 -3.31 -4.16 -16.15
CA LEU A 3 -2.52 -3.20 -15.37
C LEU A 3 -2.34 -3.64 -13.90
N GLY A 4 -3.42 -4.05 -13.24
CA GLY A 4 -3.37 -4.49 -11.83
C GLY A 4 -2.45 -5.70 -11.62
N GLN A 5 -2.49 -6.68 -12.53
CA GLN A 5 -1.58 -7.83 -12.51
C GLN A 5 -0.12 -7.38 -12.66
N PHE A 6 0.16 -6.54 -13.65
CA PHE A 6 1.53 -6.03 -13.87
C PHE A 6 2.04 -5.27 -12.65
N LEU A 7 1.22 -4.40 -12.06
CA LEU A 7 1.60 -3.59 -10.92
C LEU A 7 2.08 -4.44 -9.74
N PHE A 8 1.27 -5.41 -9.30
CA PHE A 8 1.63 -6.23 -8.14
C PHE A 8 2.74 -7.24 -8.44
N GLU A 9 2.82 -7.77 -9.66
CA GLU A 9 3.94 -8.62 -10.06
C GLU A 9 5.26 -7.84 -10.08
N TYR A 10 5.25 -6.61 -10.57
CA TYR A 10 6.41 -5.73 -10.56
C TYR A 10 6.85 -5.38 -9.13
N LEU A 11 5.91 -4.97 -8.26
CA LEU A 11 6.21 -4.66 -6.86
C LEU A 11 6.75 -5.88 -6.11
N TYR A 12 6.19 -7.06 -6.36
CA TYR A 12 6.70 -8.30 -5.79
C TYR A 12 8.14 -8.60 -6.22
N ARG A 13 8.46 -8.42 -7.51
CA ARG A 13 9.83 -8.57 -8.03
C ARG A 13 10.80 -7.56 -7.42
N ARG A 14 10.31 -6.37 -7.03
CA ARG A 14 11.08 -5.33 -6.33
C ARG A 14 11.28 -5.59 -4.83
N GLY A 15 10.74 -6.68 -4.29
CA GLY A 15 10.95 -7.07 -2.89
C GLY A 15 9.75 -6.82 -1.97
N VAL A 16 8.68 -6.20 -2.45
CA VAL A 16 7.46 -6.00 -1.64
C VAL A 16 6.84 -7.37 -1.31
N ARG A 17 6.54 -7.60 -0.03
CA ARG A 17 5.85 -8.81 0.45
C ARG A 17 4.53 -8.53 1.15
N HIS A 18 4.37 -7.32 1.70
CA HIS A 18 3.16 -6.91 2.41
C HIS A 18 2.63 -5.60 1.84
N SER A 19 1.31 -5.47 1.85
CA SER A 19 0.57 -4.24 1.58
C SER A 19 -0.26 -3.90 2.80
N PHE A 20 -0.30 -2.64 3.19
CA PHE A 20 -1.14 -2.16 4.30
C PHE A 20 -2.28 -1.31 3.74
N GLY A 21 -3.49 -1.44 4.27
CA GLY A 21 -4.57 -0.66 3.68
C GLY A 21 -5.96 -0.91 4.24
N ILE A 22 -6.90 -0.17 3.66
CA ILE A 22 -8.33 -0.26 3.97
C ILE A 22 -9.09 -0.30 2.65
N PRO A 23 -9.82 -1.39 2.35
CA PRO A 23 -10.64 -1.47 1.16
C PRO A 23 -11.73 -0.38 1.17
N GLY A 24 -11.90 0.30 0.04
CA GLY A 24 -13.03 1.18 -0.22
C GLY A 24 -13.47 1.05 -1.67
N ASP A 25 -14.71 1.43 -1.96
CA ASP A 25 -15.40 1.31 -3.25
C ASP A 25 -14.52 1.57 -4.49
N PHE A 26 -13.85 2.72 -4.56
CA PHE A 26 -12.97 3.08 -5.68
C PHE A 26 -11.68 2.25 -5.75
N ALA A 27 -11.24 1.67 -4.64
CA ALA A 27 -10.07 0.81 -4.57
C ALA A 27 -10.39 -0.69 -4.69
N LEU A 28 -11.65 -1.12 -4.61
CA LEU A 28 -12.04 -2.54 -4.67
C LEU A 28 -11.45 -3.28 -5.89
N PRO A 29 -11.43 -2.70 -7.12
CA PRO A 29 -10.80 -3.37 -8.26
C PRO A 29 -9.30 -3.59 -8.04
N THR A 30 -8.60 -2.65 -7.41
CA THR A 30 -7.18 -2.75 -7.07
C THR A 30 -6.94 -3.82 -6.00
N PHE A 31 -7.77 -3.87 -4.96
CA PHE A 31 -7.70 -4.91 -3.92
C PHE A 31 -7.97 -6.31 -4.49
N ALA A 32 -8.89 -6.45 -5.46
CA ALA A 32 -9.14 -7.72 -6.14
C ALA A 32 -7.92 -8.22 -6.93
N TRP A 33 -7.09 -7.31 -7.47
CA TRP A 33 -5.81 -7.68 -8.08
C TRP A 33 -4.73 -7.99 -7.05
N LEU A 34 -4.71 -7.26 -5.93
CA LEU A 34 -3.80 -7.52 -4.81
C LEU A 34 -4.02 -8.92 -4.21
N GLU A 35 -5.29 -9.32 -4.02
CA GLU A 35 -5.68 -10.63 -3.51
C GLU A 35 -5.21 -11.78 -4.42
N LYS A 36 -5.16 -11.56 -5.74
CA LYS A 36 -4.62 -12.52 -6.71
C LYS A 36 -3.09 -12.54 -6.78
N SER A 37 -2.42 -11.62 -6.09
CA SER A 37 -0.97 -11.47 -6.12
C SER A 37 -0.28 -12.31 -5.04
N LYS A 38 1.06 -12.33 -5.05
CA LYS A 38 1.86 -12.95 -3.98
C LYS A 38 2.12 -12.02 -2.79
N ILE A 39 1.62 -10.79 -2.82
CA ILE A 39 1.77 -9.80 -1.75
C ILE A 39 0.64 -10.03 -0.75
N GLN A 40 0.99 -10.19 0.53
CA GLN A 40 0.00 -10.34 1.60
C GLN A 40 -0.64 -9.00 1.94
N SER A 41 -1.96 -8.93 1.91
CA SER A 41 -2.71 -7.74 2.30
C SER A 41 -2.98 -7.75 3.80
N VAL A 42 -2.53 -6.72 4.51
CA VAL A 42 -2.80 -6.46 5.92
C VAL A 42 -3.85 -5.35 6.01
N THR A 43 -5.06 -5.74 6.38
CA THR A 43 -6.17 -4.79 6.57
C THR A 43 -5.99 -4.03 7.88
N MET A 44 -6.02 -2.71 7.80
CA MET A 44 -5.85 -1.80 8.92
C MET A 44 -7.19 -1.13 9.27
N THR A 45 -7.25 -0.48 10.43
CA THR A 45 -8.49 0.18 10.92
C THR A 45 -8.55 1.67 10.57
N HIS A 46 -7.40 2.31 10.32
CA HIS A 46 -7.31 3.73 10.00
C HIS A 46 -6.18 4.01 8.98
N GLU A 47 -6.42 4.86 7.99
CA GLU A 47 -5.50 5.05 6.87
C GLU A 47 -4.14 5.65 7.29
N PRO A 48 -4.06 6.66 8.17
CA PRO A 48 -2.78 7.12 8.72
C PRO A 48 -1.96 5.98 9.31
N SER A 49 -2.60 5.08 10.06
CA SER A 49 -1.91 3.91 10.64
C SER A 49 -1.40 2.95 9.57
N ALA A 50 -2.15 2.77 8.48
CA ALA A 50 -1.70 1.98 7.32
C ALA A 50 -0.48 2.63 6.63
N GLY A 51 -0.50 3.96 6.48
CA GLY A 51 0.62 4.71 5.92
C GLY A 51 1.89 4.61 6.78
N PHE A 52 1.77 4.80 8.10
CA PHE A 52 2.92 4.67 9.01
C PHE A 52 3.43 3.23 9.11
N ALA A 53 2.54 2.24 9.00
CA ALA A 53 2.97 0.84 8.92
C ALA A 53 3.77 0.57 7.64
N ALA A 54 3.36 1.13 6.50
CA ALA A 54 4.10 1.01 5.24
C ALA A 54 5.47 1.71 5.28
N ASP A 55 5.56 2.90 5.88
CA ASP A 55 6.83 3.60 6.15
C ASP A 55 7.75 2.74 7.04
N ALA A 56 7.26 2.30 8.21
CA ALA A 56 8.05 1.45 9.10
C ALA A 56 8.51 0.15 8.42
N TYR A 57 7.65 -0.43 7.57
CA TYR A 57 7.98 -1.63 6.80
C TYR A 57 9.11 -1.37 5.79
N SER A 58 9.11 -0.23 5.10
CA SER A 58 10.13 0.10 4.10
C SER A 58 11.51 0.29 4.71
N ARG A 59 11.61 0.80 5.93
CA ARG A 59 12.89 0.92 6.67
C ARG A 59 13.60 -0.41 6.90
N VAL A 60 12.84 -1.49 7.01
CA VAL A 60 13.38 -2.84 7.26
C VAL A 60 13.47 -3.66 5.97
N ASN A 61 12.57 -3.43 5.00
CA ASN A 61 12.40 -4.28 3.82
C ASN A 61 12.69 -3.57 2.48
N GLY A 62 13.08 -2.29 2.53
CA GLY A 62 13.36 -1.44 1.37
C GLY A 62 12.14 -0.70 0.84
N ILE A 63 11.06 -1.39 0.44
CA ILE A 63 9.88 -0.76 -0.18
C ILE A 63 8.61 -1.07 0.61
N GLY A 64 7.92 0.00 1.01
CA GLY A 64 6.59 -0.04 1.62
C GLY A 64 5.47 0.11 0.58
N LEU A 65 4.33 -0.52 0.83
CA LEU A 65 3.14 -0.40 -0.01
C LEU A 65 1.91 -0.12 0.86
N VAL A 66 1.22 0.98 0.57
CA VAL A 66 -0.07 1.32 1.14
C VAL A 66 -1.13 1.39 0.05
N CYS A 67 -2.31 0.81 0.28
CA CYS A 67 -3.46 0.84 -0.62
C CYS A 67 -4.70 1.40 0.10
N VAL A 68 -5.25 2.50 -0.40
CA VAL A 68 -6.40 3.19 0.19
C VAL A 68 -7.35 3.70 -0.90
N THR A 69 -8.60 3.98 -0.52
CA THR A 69 -9.59 4.53 -1.44
C THR A 69 -9.31 6.00 -1.81
N TYR A 70 -9.90 6.42 -2.93
CA TYR A 70 -9.80 7.77 -3.44
C TYR A 70 -10.37 8.81 -2.45
N CYS A 71 -9.83 10.03 -2.49
CA CYS A 71 -10.22 11.17 -1.66
C CYS A 71 -10.05 10.93 -0.15
N VAL A 72 -11.04 10.32 0.51
CA VAL A 72 -11.04 10.19 1.98
C VAL A 72 -9.85 9.38 2.48
N GLY A 73 -9.51 8.26 1.83
CA GLY A 73 -8.35 7.46 2.22
C GLY A 73 -7.04 8.12 1.82
N GLY A 74 -6.95 8.56 0.56
CA GLY A 74 -5.76 9.21 0.01
C GLY A 74 -5.33 10.50 0.74
N LEU A 75 -6.29 11.34 1.14
CA LEU A 75 -5.99 12.55 1.92
C LEU A 75 -5.59 12.21 3.36
N ASN A 76 -6.17 11.17 3.94
CA ASN A 76 -5.89 10.78 5.32
C ASN A 76 -4.47 10.18 5.46
N VAL A 77 -3.93 9.51 4.42
CA VAL A 77 -2.52 9.03 4.45
C VAL A 77 -1.46 10.12 4.25
N LEU A 78 -1.82 11.35 3.89
CA LEU A 78 -0.84 12.39 3.51
C LEU A 78 0.22 12.65 4.58
N ASN A 79 -0.17 12.67 5.85
CA ASN A 79 0.79 12.88 6.94
C ASN A 79 1.85 11.77 7.00
N ALA A 80 1.42 10.52 6.81
CA ALA A 80 2.35 9.38 6.79
C ALA A 80 3.26 9.40 5.55
N ILE A 81 2.73 9.79 4.39
CA ILE A 81 3.54 9.96 3.16
C ILE A 81 4.56 11.09 3.32
N ALA A 82 4.18 12.22 3.94
CA ALA A 82 5.10 13.31 4.23
C ALA A 82 6.20 12.87 5.21
N GLY A 83 5.86 12.08 6.23
CA GLY A 83 6.82 11.45 7.13
C GLY A 83 7.81 10.55 6.39
N ALA A 84 7.30 9.64 5.56
CA ALA A 84 8.13 8.74 4.77
C ALA A 84 9.09 9.51 3.83
N TYR A 85 8.60 10.58 3.21
CA TYR A 85 9.41 11.45 2.36
C TYR A 85 10.54 12.13 3.14
N ALA A 86 10.24 12.71 4.30
CA ALA A 86 11.22 13.38 5.15
C ALA A 86 12.34 12.41 5.59
N GLU A 87 11.97 11.16 5.83
CA GLU A 87 12.83 10.11 6.35
C GLU A 87 13.53 9.27 5.26
N LYS A 88 13.21 9.55 3.99
CA LYS A 88 13.74 8.84 2.81
C LYS A 88 13.53 7.32 2.87
N SER A 89 12.40 6.93 3.43
CA SER A 89 11.94 5.55 3.59
C SER A 89 11.16 5.06 2.37
#